data_AF-A0A3G6USQ3-F1
#
_entry.id   AF-A0A3G6USQ3-F1
#
_cell.length_a   1.000
_cell.length_b   1.000
_cell.length_c   1.000
_cell.angle_alpha   90.00
_cell.angle_beta   90.00
_cell.angle_gamma   90.00
#
_symmetry.space_group_name_H-M   'P 1'
#
loop_
_entity.id
_entity.type
_entity.pdbx_description
1 polymer ?
#
loop_
_entity_poly.entity_id
_entity_poly.type
_entity_poly.pdbx_seq_one_letter_code
_entity_poly.pdbx_strand_id
1 'polypeptide(L)' 'MVNTFNESAIATYLKTTGEELCGQLGAQDLSENERARLEGKIEAYKQMMERFELGDLECEHIKKSLRKQEDSHQVTP' A
#
# COMPACT_ATOMS: atom_id res chain seq x y z
N MET A 1 2.39 11.14 30.73
CA MET A 1 2.77 9.93 29.97
C MET A 1 1.61 9.55 29.04
N VAL A 2 1.25 10.44 28.10
CA VAL A 2 0.10 10.28 27.17
C VAL A 2 0.53 10.42 25.70
N ASN A 3 1.79 10.84 25.45
CA ASN A 3 2.28 11.11 24.10
C ASN A 3 2.63 9.83 23.32
N THR A 4 3.17 8.81 23.99
CA THR A 4 3.63 7.57 23.33
C THR A 4 2.48 6.65 22.85
N PHE A 5 1.34 6.65 23.55
CA PHE A 5 0.16 5.88 23.14
C PHE A 5 -0.51 6.48 21.89
N ASN A 6 -0.38 7.80 21.71
CA ASN A 6 -0.87 8.52 20.53
C ASN A 6 0.02 8.27 19.31
N GLU A 7 1.35 8.34 19.47
CA GLU A 7 2.31 8.12 18.39
C GLU A 7 2.20 6.71 17.79
N SER A 8 2.06 5.69 18.64
CA SER A 8 1.86 4.30 18.20
C SER A 8 0.52 4.06 17.50
N ALA A 9 -0.55 4.73 17.94
CA ALA A 9 -1.85 4.68 17.27
C ALA A 9 -1.82 5.38 15.90
N ILE A 10 -1.16 6.54 15.80
CA ILE A 10 -0.98 7.28 14.54
C ILE A 10 -0.13 6.47 13.56
N ALA A 11 0.99 5.91 14.01
CA ALA A 11 1.85 5.07 13.18
C ALA A 11 1.11 3.84 12.65
N THR A 12 0.33 3.17 13.52
CA THR A 12 -0.50 2.04 13.12
C THR A 12 -1.52 2.45 12.07
N TYR A 13 -2.26 3.54 12.31
CA TYR A 13 -3.26 4.05 11.36
C TYR A 13 -2.65 4.37 10.00
N LEU A 14 -1.54 5.12 9.97
CA LEU A 14 -0.85 5.50 8.74
C LEU A 14 -0.40 4.26 7.96
N LYS A 15 0.18 3.29 8.65
CA LYS A 15 0.62 2.04 8.03
C LYS A 15 -0.55 1.23 7.48
N THR A 16 -1.60 1.00 8.27
CA THR A 16 -2.76 0.20 7.84
C THR A 16 -3.48 0.84 6.66
N THR A 17 -3.69 2.16 6.69
CA THR A 17 -4.34 2.85 5.58
C THR A 17 -3.46 2.87 4.33
N GLY A 18 -2.14 3.02 4.49
CA GLY A 18 -1.20 2.89 3.38
C GLY A 18 -1.24 1.50 2.72
N GLU A 19 -1.28 0.44 3.52
CA GLU A 19 -1.37 -0.95 3.03
C GLU A 19 -2.70 -1.23 2.31
N GLU A 20 -3.81 -0.69 2.81
CA GLU A 20 -5.12 -0.76 2.14
C GLU A 20 -5.09 -0.08 0.77
N LEU A 21 -4.47 1.10 0.66
CA LEU A 21 -4.30 1.81 -0.60
C LEU A 21 -3.43 1.02 -1.59
N CYS A 22 -2.34 0.40 -1.12
CA CYS A 22 -1.54 -0.52 -1.94
C CYS A 22 -2.39 -1.70 -2.45
N GLY A 23 -3.27 -2.25 -1.60
CA GLY A 23 -4.21 -3.31 -1.98
C GLY A 23 -5.20 -2.87 -3.06
N GLN A 24 -5.73 -1.65 -2.94
CA GLN A 24 -6.60 -1.05 -3.96
C GLN A 24 -5.87 -0.85 -5.29
N LEU A 25 -4.62 -0.37 -5.26
CA LEU A 25 -3.79 -0.17 -6.45
C LEU A 25 -3.51 -1.47 -7.21
N GLY A 26 -3.46 -2.60 -6.49
CA GLY A 26 -3.30 -3.94 -7.06
C GLY A 26 -4.57 -4.52 -7.71
N ALA A 27 -5.71 -3.82 -7.66
CA ALA A 27 -6.93 -4.26 -8.35
C ALA A 27 -6.77 -4.18 -9.88
N GLN A 28 -7.35 -5.15 -10.59
CA GLN A 28 -7.18 -5.29 -12.04
C GLN A 28 -8.00 -4.29 -12.87
N ASP A 29 -9.05 -3.69 -12.29
CA ASP A 29 -10.02 -2.88 -13.02
C ASP A 29 -10.01 -1.41 -12.56
N LEU A 30 -8.82 -0.81 -12.53
CA LEU A 30 -8.66 0.61 -12.24
C LEU A 30 -8.51 1.39 -13.54
N SER A 31 -9.29 2.47 -13.68
CA SER A 31 -9.01 3.47 -14.69
C SER A 31 -7.67 4.17 -14.43
N GLU A 32 -7.08 4.76 -15.49
CA GLU A 32 -5.82 5.50 -15.37
C GLU A 32 -5.89 6.63 -14.33
N ASN A 33 -7.01 7.36 -14.29
CA ASN A 33 -7.24 8.42 -13.31
C ASN A 33 -7.32 7.88 -11.87
N GLU A 34 -7.94 6.72 -11.66
CA GLU A 34 -8.04 6.10 -10.34
C GLU A 34 -6.68 5.57 -9.88
N ARG A 35 -5.92 4.96 -10.79
CA ARG A 35 -4.54 4.51 -10.55
C ARG A 35 -3.65 5.69 -10.13
N ALA A 36 -3.62 6.77 -10.91
CA ALA A 36 -2.84 7.96 -10.60
C ALA A 36 -3.24 8.59 -9.26
N ARG A 37 -4.54 8.62 -8.95
CA ARG A 37 -5.04 9.11 -7.66
C ARG A 37 -4.58 8.23 -6.49
N LEU A 38 -4.59 6.91 -6.65
CA LEU A 38 -4.14 5.97 -5.61
C LEU A 38 -2.63 6.06 -5.39
N GLU A 39 -1.85 6.13 -6.47
CA GLU A 39 -0.40 6.34 -6.41
C GLU A 39 -0.05 7.64 -5.67
N GLY A 40 -0.72 8.75 -5.98
CA GLY A 40 -0.52 10.01 -5.27
C GLY A 40 -0.86 9.95 -3.77
N LYS A 41 -1.88 9.17 -3.38
CA LYS A 41 -2.20 8.95 -1.96
C LYS A 41 -1.13 8.10 -1.27
N ILE A 42 -0.69 7.01 -1.89
CA ILE A 42 0.35 6.13 -1.34
C ILE A 42 1.64 6.93 -1.11
N GLU A 43 2.01 7.77 -2.07
CA GLU A 43 3.18 8.64 -1.97
C GLU A 43 3.07 9.63 -0.80
N ALA A 44 1.91 10.25 -0.61
CA ALA A 44 1.69 11.14 0.53
C ALA A 44 1.86 10.41 1.88
N TYR A 45 1.37 9.17 1.98
CA TYR A 45 1.54 8.36 3.19
C TYR A 45 3.00 7.95 3.41
N LYS A 46 3.73 7.58 2.34
CA LYS A 46 5.17 7.30 2.41
C LYS A 46 5.95 8.49 2.96
N GLN A 47 5.75 9.67 2.37
CA GLN A 47 6.40 10.90 2.83
C GLN A 47 6.05 11.24 4.27
N MET A 48 4.82 10.98 4.69
CA MET A 48 4.41 11.19 6.09
C MET A 48 5.12 10.20 7.03
N MET A 49 5.19 8.91 6.69
CA MET A 49 5.89 7.93 7.53
C MET A 49 7.40 8.22 7.60
N GLU A 50 8.02 8.60 6.49
CA GLU A 50 9.44 8.99 6.43
C GLU A 50 9.71 10.22 7.31
N ARG A 51 8.90 11.28 7.16
CA ARG A 51 9.07 12.54 7.90
C ARG A 51 8.96 12.37 9.42
N PHE A 52 8.17 11.41 9.87
CA PHE A 52 7.97 11.13 11.30
C PHE A 52 8.75 9.89 11.78
N GLU A 53 9.64 9.34 10.95
CA GLU A 53 10.48 8.17 11.27
C GLU A 53 9.66 6.95 11.72
N LEU A 54 8.47 6.75 11.13
CA LEU A 54 7.50 5.71 11.49
C LEU A 54 7.72 4.38 10.74
N GLY A 55 8.82 4.28 9.98
CA GLY A 55 9.19 3.13 9.15
C GLY A 55 8.70 3.23 7.70
N ASP A 56 8.93 2.17 6.92
CA ASP A 56 8.64 2.15 5.48
C ASP A 56 7.27 1.58 5.15
N LEU A 57 6.60 2.20 4.16
CA LEU A 57 5.38 1.68 3.57
C LEU A 57 5.71 0.81 2.35
N GLU A 58 5.83 -0.48 2.59
CA GLU A 58 6.12 -1.49 1.59
C GLU A 58 4.82 -1.98 0.92
N CYS A 59 4.57 -1.62 -0.34
CA CYS A 59 3.46 -2.18 -1.13
C CYS A 59 3.76 -3.63 -1.61
N GLU A 60 4.35 -4.48 -0.78
CA GLU A 60 4.83 -5.83 -1.13
C GLU A 60 3.71 -6.77 -1.61
N HIS A 61 2.45 -6.51 -1.23
CA HIS A 61 1.29 -7.29 -1.68
C HIS A 61 1.01 -7.15 -3.18
N ILE A 62 1.47 -6.07 -3.84
CA ILE A 62 1.32 -5.88 -5.29
C ILE A 62 2.18 -6.89 -6.06
N LYS A 63 3.35 -7.28 -5.54
CA LYS A 63 4.23 -8.27 -6.19
C LYS A 63 3.61 -9.68 -6.18
N LYS A 64 2.80 -10.03 -5.18
CA LYS A 64 2.18 -11.36 -5.07
C LYS A 64 0.91 -11.52 -5.91
N SER A 65 0.12 -10.47 -6.11
CA SER A 65 -1.05 -10.53 -7.01
C SER A 65 -0.63 -10.59 -8.48
N LEU A 66 0.43 -9.88 -8.86
CA LEU A 66 0.99 -9.94 -10.22
C LEU A 66 1.66 -11.31 -10.53
N ARG A 67 2.40 -11.90 -9.58
CA ARG A 67 3.04 -13.22 -9.80
C ARG A 67 2.05 -14.39 -9.89
N LYS A 68 0.89 -14.31 -9.23
CA LYS A 68 -0.14 -15.36 -9.36
C LYS A 68 -0.82 -15.39 -10.74
N GLN A 69 -0.65 -14.35 -11.57
CA GLN A 69 -1.22 -14.32 -12.92
C GLN A 69 -0.34 -14.97 -14.00
N GLU A 70 0.98 -15.07 -13.79
CA GLU A 70 1.86 -15.78 -14.74
C GLU A 70 1.74 -17.31 -14.63
N ASP A 71 1.45 -17.85 -13.44
CA ASP A 71 1.31 -19.31 -13.24
C ASP A 71 -0.04 -19.88 -13.73
N SER A 72 -1.09 -19.06 -13.88
CA SER A 72 -2.42 -19.55 -14.35
C SER A 72 -2.59 -19.59 -15.86
N HIS A 73 -1.65 -19.05 -16.65
CA HIS A 73 -1.70 -19.07 -18.13
C HIS A 73 -0.87 -20.18 -18.78
N GLN A 74 -0.34 -21.12 -17.99
CA GLN A 74 0.54 -22.18 -18.49
C GLN A 74 0.11 -23.57 -18.05
N VAL A 75 -1.19 -23.89 -18.11
CA VAL A 75 -1.66 -25.29 -18.06
C VAL A 75 -2.83 -25.52 -19.01
N THR A 76 -2.52 -25.76 -20.28
CA THR A 76 -3.37 -26.57 -21.18
C THR A 76 -2.47 -27.36 -22.12
N PRO A 77 -2.39 -28.70 -21.99
CA PRO A 77 -2.06 -29.57 -23.12
C PRO A 77 -3.24 -29.73 -24.07
#